data_AF-A0A2N0SKC5-F1
#
_entry.id   AF-A0A2N0SKC5-F1
#
_cell.length_a   1.000
_cell.length_b   1.000
_cell.length_c   1.000
_cell.angle_alpha   90.00
_cell.angle_beta   90.00
_cell.angle_gamma   90.00
#
_symmetry.space_group_name_H-M   'P 1'
#
loop_
_entity.id
_entity.type
_entity.pdbx_description
1 polymer ?
#
loop_
_entity_poly.entity_id
_entity_poly.type
_entity_poly.pdbx_seq_one_letter_code
_entity_poly.pdbx_strand_id
1 'polypeptide(L)' 'MFNQLSKYQTPKLYFTPAMQRARKPFAVKNAITGLLLFGFCGAVFSYSIMAVKQDDFDDVPMPSPPSITNSEEKLTNYKK' A
#
# COMPACT_ATOMS: atom_id res chain seq x y z
N MET A 1 -30.81 -21.58 -15.37
CA MET A 1 -31.03 -20.29 -16.06
C MET A 1 -29.79 -19.97 -16.88
N PHE A 2 -29.91 -19.91 -18.20
CA PHE A 2 -28.78 -19.58 -19.09
C PHE A 2 -28.48 -18.08 -18.99
N ASN A 3 -27.22 -17.72 -18.71
CA ASN A 3 -26.76 -16.34 -18.64
C ASN A 3 -26.71 -15.75 -20.06
N GLN A 4 -27.82 -15.16 -20.51
CA GLN A 4 -27.90 -14.50 -21.81
C GLN A 4 -27.22 -13.14 -21.72
N LEU A 5 -26.04 -13.03 -22.32
CA LEU A 5 -25.29 -11.79 -22.35
C LEU A 5 -26.07 -10.73 -23.14
N SER A 6 -26.43 -9.63 -22.48
CA SER A 6 -27.07 -8.47 -23.10
C SER A 6 -26.23 -7.96 -24.29
N LYS A 7 -26.89 -7.41 -25.33
CA LYS A 7 -26.24 -6.83 -26.52
C LYS A 7 -25.18 -5.76 -26.19
N TYR A 8 -25.26 -5.17 -25.00
CA TYR A 8 -24.34 -4.14 -24.52
C TYR A 8 -23.23 -4.66 -23.60
N GLN A 9 -23.33 -5.91 -23.14
CA GLN A 9 -22.29 -6.54 -22.34
C GLN A 9 -21.32 -7.30 -23.24
N THR A 10 -20.03 -7.18 -22.92
CA THR A 10 -18.95 -7.98 -23.51
C THR A 10 -18.37 -8.84 -22.39
N PRO A 11 -18.15 -10.15 -22.60
CA PRO A 11 -17.53 -11.00 -21.59
C PRO A 11 -16.00 -10.91 -21.65
N LYS A 12 -15.45 -10.06 -22.53
CA LYS A 12 -14.02 -9.90 -22.75
C LYS A 12 -13.42 -8.95 -21.71
N LEU A 13 -12.17 -9.21 -21.31
CA LEU A 13 -11.43 -8.39 -20.35
C LEU A 13 -10.95 -7.04 -20.92
N TYR A 14 -11.21 -6.75 -22.19
CA TYR A 14 -10.87 -5.49 -22.83
C TYR A 14 -12.12 -4.67 -23.15
N PHE A 15 -11.93 -3.36 -23.26
CA PHE A 15 -13.00 -2.42 -23.58
C PHE A 15 -13.32 -2.39 -25.07
N THR A 16 -14.60 -2.38 -25.41
CA THR A 16 -15.05 -2.21 -26.81
C THR A 16 -14.79 -0.77 -27.28
N PRO A 17 -14.68 -0.54 -28.60
CA PRO A 17 -14.47 0.81 -29.15
C PRO A 17 -15.54 1.83 -28.73
N ALA A 18 -16.79 1.39 -28.58
CA ALA A 18 -17.88 2.24 -28.09
C ALA A 18 -17.65 2.66 -26.63
N MET A 19 -17.21 1.73 -25.78
CA MET A 19 -16.94 1.97 -24.36
C MET A 19 -15.71 2.88 -24.15
N GLN A 20 -14.68 2.75 -24.98
CA GLN A 20 -13.52 3.63 -24.94
C GLN A 20 -13.89 5.08 -25.26
N ARG A 21 -14.74 5.32 -26.27
CA ARG A 21 -15.23 6.67 -26.60
C ARG A 21 -16.03 7.29 -25.48
N ALA A 22 -16.90 6.52 -24.84
CA ALA A 22 -17.72 7.00 -23.72
C ALA A 22 -16.87 7.49 -22.53
N ARG A 23 -15.65 6.97 -22.35
CA ARG A 23 -14.75 7.35 -21.24
C ARG A 23 -13.73 8.44 -21.57
N LYS A 24 -13.51 8.74 -22.86
CA LYS A 24 -12.58 9.80 -23.29
C LYS A 24 -12.71 11.12 -22.51
N PRO A 25 -13.92 11.68 -22.26
CA PRO A 25 -14.03 12.97 -21.59
C PRO A 25 -13.65 12.96 -20.09
N PHE A 26 -13.66 11.78 -19.45
CA PHE A 26 -13.38 11.65 -18.02
C PHE A 26 -11.94 11.23 -17.72
N ALA A 27 -11.22 10.69 -18.71
CA ALA A 27 -9.85 10.21 -18.51
C ALA A 27 -8.93 11.32 -17.97
N VAL A 28 -8.97 12.50 -18.59
CA VAL A 28 -8.14 13.65 -18.19
C VAL A 28 -8.56 14.18 -16.81
N LYS A 29 -9.86 14.37 -16.60
CA LYS A 29 -10.39 14.91 -15.34
C LYS A 29 -10.07 13.99 -14.16
N ASN A 30 -10.25 12.68 -14.33
CA ASN A 30 -9.95 11.71 -13.29
C ASN A 30 -8.44 11.59 -13.02
N ALA A 31 -7.60 11.70 -14.05
CA ALA A 31 -6.15 11.71 -13.88
C ALA A 31 -5.68 12.92 -13.08
N ILE A 32 -6.22 14.12 -13.35
CA ILE A 32 -5.91 15.33 -12.58
C ILE A 32 -6.34 15.16 -11.12
N THR A 33 -7.56 14.68 -10.87
CA THR A 33 -8.04 14.44 -9.51
C THR A 33 -7.16 13.42 -8.77
N GLY A 34 -6.76 12.33 -9.46
CA GLY A 34 -5.85 11.34 -8.91
C GLY A 34 -4.48 11.92 -8.56
N LEU A 35 -3.92 12.76 -9.43
CA LEU A 35 -2.65 13.45 -9.19
C LEU A 35 -2.74 14.41 -8.00
N LEU A 36 -3.83 15.17 -7.89
CA LEU A 36 -4.04 16.07 -6.75
C LEU A 36 -4.13 15.30 -5.44
N LEU A 37 -4.88 14.20 -5.42
CA LEU A 37 -5.02 13.37 -4.22
C LEU A 37 -3.67 12.73 -3.84
N PHE A 38 -2.96 12.17 -4.82
CA PHE A 38 -1.64 11.58 -4.60
C PHE A 38 -0.62 12.62 -4.12
N GLY A 39 -0.59 13.80 -4.75
CA GLY A 39 0.27 14.91 -4.35
C GLY A 39 -0.06 15.42 -2.96
N PHE A 40 -1.34 15.52 -2.60
CA PHE A 40 -1.76 15.91 -1.25
C PHE A 40 -1.31 14.90 -0.20
N CYS A 41 -1.59 13.60 -0.40
CA CYS A 41 -1.14 12.56 0.52
C CYS A 41 0.40 12.51 0.63
N GLY A 42 1.10 12.59 -0.50
CA GLY A 42 2.56 12.64 -0.53
C GLY A 42 3.11 13.85 0.21
N ALA A 43 2.51 15.02 0.04
CA ALA A 43 2.91 16.23 0.74
C ALA A 43 2.72 16.11 2.26
N VAL A 44 1.58 15.58 2.71
CA VAL A 44 1.33 15.34 4.15
C VAL A 44 2.34 14.34 4.72
N PHE A 45 2.63 13.26 4.01
CA PHE A 45 3.62 12.26 4.43
C PHE A 45 5.05 12.83 4.48
N SER A 46 5.49 13.53 3.44
CA SER A 46 6.81 14.15 3.44
C SER A 46 6.93 15.21 4.53
N TYR A 47 5.88 16.02 4.72
CA TYR A 47 5.84 17.00 5.79
C TYR A 47 5.93 16.35 7.16
N SER A 48 5.23 15.25 7.42
CA SER A 48 5.29 14.60 8.74
C SER A 48 6.70 14.11 9.07
N ILE A 49 7.42 13.54 8.11
CA ILE A 49 8.81 13.10 8.34
C ILE A 49 9.76 14.27 8.56
N MET A 50 9.59 15.37 7.83
CA MET A 50 10.46 16.56 7.96
C MET A 50 10.16 17.39 9.21
N ALA A 51 8.89 17.46 9.60
CA ALA A 51 8.43 18.23 10.75
C ALA A 51 8.75 17.53 12.07
N VAL A 52 8.77 16.19 12.07
CA VAL A 52 9.26 15.42 13.22
C VAL A 52 10.78 15.54 13.26
N LYS A 53 11.29 16.27 14.24
CA LYS A 53 12.70 16.15 14.64
C LYS A 53 12.88 14.71 15.10
N GLN A 54 13.62 13.92 14.33
CA GLN A 54 14.00 12.57 14.73
C GLN A 54 14.89 12.73 15.97
N ASP A 55 14.55 12.02 17.04
CA ASP A 55 15.27 12.09 18.30
C ASP A 55 16.57 11.29 18.18
N ASP A 56 17.68 11.88 18.62
CA ASP A 56 18.99 11.22 18.63
C ASP A 56 19.06 10.41 19.93
N PHE A 57 18.69 9.13 19.87
CA PHE A 57 18.63 8.20 21.01
C PHE A 57 20.03 7.83 21.59
N ASP A 58 21.00 8.74 21.49
CA ASP A 58 22.38 8.53 21.93
C ASP A 58 22.49 8.44 23.47
N ASP A 59 21.50 8.93 24.20
CA ASP A 59 21.41 8.86 25.66
C ASP A 59 20.73 7.57 26.17
N VAL A 60 20.10 6.80 25.28
CA VAL A 60 19.41 5.55 25.63
C VAL A 60 20.38 4.37 25.46
N PRO A 61 20.81 3.69 26.55
CA PRO A 61 21.67 2.53 26.44
C PRO A 61 20.94 1.38 25.73
N MET A 62 21.56 0.84 24.68
CA MET A 62 21.00 -0.32 23.98
C MET A 62 20.98 -1.55 24.90
N PRO A 63 19.87 -2.31 24.92
CA PRO A 63 19.82 -3.56 25.66
C PRO A 63 20.85 -4.53 25.08
N SER A 64 21.51 -5.28 25.96
CA SER A 64 22.44 -6.32 25.55
C SER A 64 21.74 -7.29 24.58
N PRO A 65 22.39 -7.66 23.44
CA PRO A 65 21.82 -8.63 22.52
C PRO A 65 21.46 -9.90 23.30
N PRO A 66 20.35 -10.58 22.94
CA PRO A 66 19.93 -11.77 23.65
C PRO A 66 21.09 -12.76 23.68
N SER A 67 21.59 -13.05 24.88
CA SER A 67 22.57 -14.11 25.06
C SER A 67 21.88 -15.41 24.65
N ILE A 68 22.38 -16.00 23.57
CA ILE A 68 22.03 -17.34 23.09
C ILE A 68 22.05 -18.39 24.22
N THR A 69 22.80 -18.13 25.29
CA THR A 69 22.85 -18.94 26.51
C THR A 69 21.46 -19.22 27.13
N ASN A 70 20.56 -18.23 27.24
CA ASN A 70 19.25 -18.45 27.89
C ASN A 70 18.16 -18.97 26.92
N SER A 71 18.35 -18.76 25.62
CA SER A 71 17.39 -19.20 24.59
C SER A 71 17.64 -20.66 24.17
N GLU A 72 18.90 -21.10 24.14
CA GLU A 72 19.28 -22.50 23.95
C GLU A 72 18.89 -23.38 25.15
N GLU A 73 19.05 -22.89 26.39
CA GLU A 73 18.59 -23.61 27.59
C GLU A 73 17.06 -23.79 27.62
N LYS A 74 16.28 -22.76 27.22
CA LYS A 74 14.82 -22.90 27.11
C LYS A 74 14.41 -23.92 26.04
N LEU A 75 15.07 -23.94 24.89
CA LEU A 75 14.76 -24.86 23.79
C LEU A 75 15.07 -26.32 24.12
N THR A 76 16.10 -26.59 24.93
CA THR A 76 16.40 -27.95 25.40
C THR A 76 15.42 -28.45 26.47
N ASN A 77 14.89 -27.54 27.30
CA ASN A 77 13.91 -27.88 28.35
C ASN A 77 12.51 -28.21 27.79
N TYR A 78 12.06 -27.54 26.71
CA TYR A 78 10.77 -27.82 26.06
C TYR A 78 10.71 -29.17 25.30
N LYS A 79 11.83 -29.89 25.17
CA LYS A 79 11.93 -31.17 24.45
C LYS A 79 12.04 -32.40 25.37
N LYS A 80 11.95 -32.19 26.69
CA LYS A 80 11.93 -33.25 27.70
C LYS A 80 10.53 -33.40 28.27
#